data_AF-A0A919I620-F1
#
_entry.id   AF-A0A919I620-F1
#
_cell.length_a   1.000
_cell.length_b   1.000
_cell.length_c   1.000
_cell.angle_alpha   90.00
_cell.angle_beta   90.00
_cell.angle_gamma   90.00
#
_symmetry.space_group_name_H-M   'P 1'
#
loop_
_entity.id
_entity.type
_entity.pdbx_description
1 polymer ?
#
loop_
_entity_poly.entity_id
_entity_poly.type
_entity_poly.pdbx_seq_one_letter_code
_entity_poly.pdbx_strand_id
1 'polypeptide(L)' 'MAKNNFKGTKYFQRIYFSNDGTIDYFTLNFLGSADEIPSLEKQSEFSQLLNISNQDYRFSLSASVKFAQCSPTSYVP' A
#
# COMPACT_ATOMS: atom_id res chain seq x y z
N MET A 1 -3.28 19.13 -12.94
CA MET A 1 -3.08 18.69 -11.54
C MET A 1 -4.23 17.78 -11.18
N ALA A 2 -3.97 16.51 -10.87
CA ALA A 2 -5.02 15.58 -10.47
C ALA A 2 -5.56 16.00 -9.09
N LYS A 3 -6.88 16.19 -9.00
CA LYS A 3 -7.55 16.54 -7.74
C LYS A 3 -7.53 15.29 -6.87
N ASN A 4 -6.75 15.31 -5.80
CA ASN A 4 -6.70 14.20 -4.87
C ASN A 4 -8.06 14.05 -4.16
N ASN A 5 -8.65 12.86 -4.24
CA ASN A 5 -10.02 12.57 -3.78
C ASN A 5 -10.07 11.66 -2.54
N PHE A 6 -8.94 11.39 -1.87
CA PHE A 6 -8.91 10.63 -0.62
C PHE A 6 -9.30 11.55 0.55
N LYS A 7 -10.49 11.35 1.11
CA LYS A 7 -11.04 12.13 2.23
C LYS A 7 -10.84 11.38 3.55
N GLY A 8 -9.69 11.55 4.19
CA GLY A 8 -9.42 10.91 5.49
C GLY A 8 -9.32 9.37 5.41
N THR A 9 -9.02 8.83 4.22
CA THR A 9 -8.92 7.39 4.00
C THR A 9 -7.77 6.81 4.83
N LYS A 10 -8.09 5.81 5.64
CA LYS A 10 -7.14 5.04 6.44
C LYS A 10 -7.05 3.64 5.86
N TYR A 11 -5.86 3.09 5.78
CA TYR A 11 -5.68 1.70 5.39
C TYR A 11 -4.47 1.09 6.07
N PHE A 12 -4.49 -0.23 6.23
CA PHE A 12 -3.30 -1.00 6.53
C PHE A 12 -2.67 -1.46 5.24
N GLN A 13 -1.37 -1.22 5.11
CA GLN A 13 -0.54 -1.87 4.12
C GLN A 13 0.26 -2.96 4.80
N ARG A 14 0.18 -4.19 4.28
CA ARG A 14 1.11 -5.25 4.67
C ARG A 14 1.92 -5.66 3.45
N ILE A 15 3.24 -5.51 3.56
CA ILE A 15 4.21 -5.76 2.50
C ILE A 15 5.00 -7.01 2.85
N TYR A 16 5.12 -7.93 1.89
CA TYR A 16 5.91 -9.16 2.02
C TYR A 16 7.14 -9.03 1.14
N PHE A 17 8.32 -9.19 1.74
CA PHE A 17 9.59 -8.95 1.05
C PHE A 17 10.26 -10.25 0.63
N SER A 18 10.88 -10.20 -0.53
CA SER A 18 11.84 -11.19 -1.01
C SER A 18 13.20 -10.98 -0.33
N ASN A 19 14.05 -12.00 -0.35
CA ASN A 19 15.37 -11.93 0.29
C ASN A 19 16.33 -10.92 -0.35
N ASP A 20 16.07 -10.49 -1.58
CA ASP A 20 16.89 -9.50 -2.30
C ASP A 20 16.40 -8.05 -2.10
N GLY A 21 15.42 -7.86 -1.20
CA GLY A 21 14.84 -6.54 -0.90
C GLY A 21 13.73 -6.11 -1.86
N THR A 22 13.33 -6.94 -2.83
CA THR A 22 12.13 -6.67 -3.63
C THR A 22 10.85 -7.04 -2.87
N ILE A 23 9.69 -6.62 -3.39
CA ILE A 23 8.38 -6.95 -2.82
C ILE A 23 7.83 -8.17 -3.57
N ASP A 24 7.58 -9.27 -2.85
CA ASP A 24 6.90 -10.46 -3.40
C ASP A 24 5.42 -10.12 -3.69
N TYR A 25 4.72 -9.58 -2.68
CA TYR A 25 3.35 -9.10 -2.79
C TYR A 25 3.00 -8.17 -1.62
N PHE A 26 1.89 -7.46 -1.74
CA PHE A 26 1.32 -6.69 -0.64
C PHE A 26 -0.19 -6.88 -0.57
N THR A 27 -0.75 -6.55 0.59
CA THR A 27 -2.20 -6.50 0.81
C THR A 27 -2.58 -5.12 1.34
N LEU A 28 -3.76 -4.66 0.94
CA LEU A 28 -4.35 -3.41 1.35
C LEU A 28 -5.67 -3.70 2.05
N ASN A 29 -5.85 -3.11 3.23
CA ASN A 29 -7.11 -3.19 3.96
C ASN A 29 -7.58 -1.78 4.30
N PHE A 30 -8.57 -1.29 3.55
CA PHE A 30 -9.18 0.02 3.76
C PHE A 30 -10.10 -0.01 4.98
N LEU A 31 -9.99 1.00 5.83
CA LEU A 31 -10.71 1.12 7.09
C LEU A 31 -11.61 2.35 7.06
N GLY A 32 -12.74 2.26 7.74
CA GLY A 32 -13.65 3.39 7.95
C GLY A 32 -15.10 3.03 7.67
N SER A 33 -15.93 4.05 7.72
CA SER A 33 -17.34 4.02 7.33
C SER A 33 -17.45 3.91 5.80
N ALA A 34 -18.63 3.52 5.29
CA ALA A 34 -18.83 3.29 3.85
C ALA A 34 -18.51 4.52 2.97
N ASP A 35 -18.63 5.73 3.53
CA ASP A 35 -18.29 7.00 2.90
C ASP A 35 -16.79 7.37 2.96
N GLU A 36 -16.03 6.75 3.87
CA GLU A 36 -14.58 6.93 4.03
C GLU A 36 -13.77 5.92 3.18
N ILE A 37 -14.38 4.77 2.87
CA ILE A 37 -13.80 3.71 2.04
C ILE A 37 -13.91 4.11 0.56
N PRO A 38 -12.80 4.11 -0.20
CA PRO A 38 -12.85 4.41 -1.64
C PRO A 38 -13.70 3.40 -2.41
N SER A 39 -14.28 3.82 -3.54
CA SER A 39 -14.94 2.90 -4.46
C SER A 39 -13.99 1.79 -4.94
N LEU A 40 -14.53 0.64 -5.33
CA LEU A 40 -13.72 -0.49 -5.82
C LEU A 40 -12.80 -0.11 -6.99
N GLU A 41 -13.27 0.75 -7.90
CA GLU A 41 -12.46 1.27 -9.01
C GLU A 41 -11.21 2.02 -8.50
N LYS A 42 -11.38 2.90 -7.50
CA LYS A 42 -10.27 3.65 -6.90
C LYS A 42 -9.33 2.75 -6.11
N GLN A 43 -9.85 1.73 -5.43
CA GLN A 43 -9.00 0.75 -4.73
C GLN A 43 -8.14 -0.03 -5.74
N SER A 44 -8.72 -0.43 -6.87
CA SER A 44 -8.01 -1.10 -7.95
C SER A 44 -6.94 -0.20 -8.58
N GLU A 45 -7.29 1.04 -8.94
CA GLU A 45 -6.35 2.04 -9.47
C GLU A 45 -5.19 2.28 -8.49
N PHE A 46 -5.50 2.47 -7.21
CA PHE A 46 -4.49 2.65 -6.17
C PHE A 46 -3.55 1.44 -6.07
N SER A 47 -4.10 0.21 -6.08
CA SER A 47 -3.29 -1.01 -6.06
C SER A 47 -2.39 -1.12 -7.29
N GLN A 48 -2.87 -0.72 -8.47
CA GLN A 48 -2.07 -0.72 -9.70
C GLN A 48 -0.94 0.29 -9.65
N LEU A 49 -1.23 1.54 -9.25
CA LEU A 49 -0.23 2.59 -9.11
C LEU A 49 0.83 2.23 -8.07
N LEU A 50 0.41 1.64 -6.96
CA LEU A 50 1.33 1.18 -5.93
C LEU A 50 2.22 0.03 -6.44
N ASN A 51 1.67 -0.89 -7.24
CA ASN A 51 2.47 -1.94 -7.88
C ASN A 51 3.53 -1.34 -8.81
N ILE A 52 3.13 -0.40 -9.69
CA ILE A 52 4.05 0.29 -10.62
C ILE A 52 5.14 1.03 -9.83
N SER A 53 4.77 1.77 -8.78
CA SER A 53 5.72 2.54 -7.97
C SER A 53 6.75 1.67 -7.25
N ASN A 54 6.43 0.40 -7.00
CA ASN A 54 7.29 -0.52 -6.25
C ASN A 54 8.10 -1.46 -7.13
N GLN A 55 7.82 -1.56 -8.44
CA GLN A 55 8.45 -2.55 -9.33
C GLN A 55 9.98 -2.49 -9.32
N ASP A 56 10.54 -1.29 -9.33
CA ASP A 56 12.00 -1.09 -9.39
C ASP A 56 12.62 -0.75 -8.03
N TYR A 57 11.81 -0.67 -6.98
CA TYR A 57 12.28 -0.30 -5.65
C TYR A 57 12.82 -1.52 -4.89
N ARG A 58 14.03 -1.37 -4.33
CA ARG A 58 14.64 -2.37 -3.46
C ARG A 58 14.87 -1.80 -2.07
N PHE A 59 14.31 -2.46 -1.07
CA PHE A 59 14.55 -2.14 0.33
C PHE A 59 15.91 -2.68 0.75
N SER A 60 16.67 -1.87 1.49
CA SER A 60 17.89 -2.36 2.14
C SER A 60 17.50 -3.16 3.38
N LEU A 61 17.35 -4.47 3.22
CA LEU A 61 16.94 -5.38 4.28
C LEU A 61 18.17 -6.08 4.88
N SER A 62 18.24 -6.12 6.22
CA SER A 62 19.28 -6.85 6.95
C SER A 62 18.79 -8.17 7.55
N ALA A 63 17.49 -8.47 7.41
CA ALA A 63 16.89 -9.67 7.98
C ALA A 63 17.25 -10.91 7.13
N SER A 64 17.69 -11.98 7.80
CA SER A 64 18.05 -13.25 7.17
C SER A 64 16.86 -14.19 6.94
N VAL A 65 15.67 -13.80 7.39
CA VAL A 65 14.43 -14.59 7.32
C VAL A 65 13.34 -13.81 6.59
N LYS A 66 12.41 -14.52 5.96
CA LYS A 66 11.23 -13.90 5.35
C LYS A 66 10.37 -13.25 6.42
N PHE A 67 9.94 -12.02 6.16
CA PHE A 67 9.06 -11.28 7.06
C PHE A 67 8.14 -10.36 6.26
N ALA A 68 7.14 -9.83 6.96
CA ALA A 68 6.24 -8.83 6.42
C ALA A 68 6.25 -7.59 7.33
N GLN A 69 6.16 -6.41 6.73
CA GLN A 69 5.98 -5.16 7.46
C GLN A 69 4.53 -4.69 7.33
N CYS A 70 3.93 -4.36 8.46
CA CYS A 70 2.59 -3.76 8.52
C CYS A 70 2.74 -2.27 8.85
N SER A 71 2.21 -1.40 7.99
CA SER A 71 2.21 0.04 8.21
C SER A 71 0.78 0.56 8.19
N PRO A 72 0.30 1.20 9.27
CA PRO A 72 -0.90 2.03 9.17
C PRO A 72 -0.57 3.25 8.32
N THR A 73 -1.36 3.48 7.28
CA THR A 73 -1.24 4.67 6.44
C THR A 73 -2.54 5.46 6.50
N SER A 74 -2.40 6.75 6.75
CA SER A 74 -3.53 7.67 6.76
C SER A 74 -3.28 8.75 5.72
N TYR A 75 -4.24 8.92 4.82
CA TYR A 75 -4.23 10.06 3.93
C TYR A 75 -4.91 11.24 4.64
N VAL A 76 -4.12 12.23 5.04
CA VAL A 76 -4.61 13.50 5.57
C VAL A 76 -4.63 14.52 4.44
N PRO A 77 -5.74 15.26 4.22
CA PRO A 77 -5.86 16.26 3.16
C PRO A 77 -4.84 17.40 3.28
#